data_AF-A0A4S8LQ57-F1
#
_entry.id   AF-A0A4S8LQ57-F1
#
_cell.length_a   1.000
_cell.length_b   1.000
_cell.length_c   1.000
_cell.angle_alpha   90.00
_cell.angle_beta   90.00
_cell.angle_gamma   90.00
#
_symmetry.space_group_name_H-M   'P 1'
#
loop_
_entity.id
_entity.type
_entity.pdbx_description
1 polymer ?
#
loop_
_entity_poly.entity_id
_entity_poly.type
_entity_poly.pdbx_seq_one_letter_code
_entity_poly.pdbx_strand_id
1 'polypeptide(L)'
;NQKILDDLLSAKCFQRLSGHVSSAFSSWAPKLHQHYVDTLSEYQNQDPSFQKNFPRTAFAAATFNFDEQTETVEHQDYLNYIVGWCGITSLGRFDYTKGGHLILWDLKLVIEFPPGSSILIPSCYLRHSNTSIAPGETRQSFTEYSAGGLFRYNNDGMRTRESMSVEEKLRKESEARE
;
A
#
# COMPACT_ATOMS: atom_id res chain seq x y z
N ASN A 1 5.55 21.77 -1.42
CA ASN A 1 4.81 20.58 -1.92
C ASN A 1 3.45 20.35 -1.28
N GLN A 2 3.15 20.90 -0.09
CA GLN A 2 1.86 20.67 0.60
C GLN A 2 0.63 20.93 -0.28
N LYS A 3 0.54 22.09 -0.93
CA LYS A 3 -0.56 22.42 -1.84
C LYS A 3 -0.80 21.35 -2.92
N ILE A 4 0.28 20.83 -3.53
CA ILE A 4 0.18 19.79 -4.56
C ILE A 4 -0.38 18.50 -3.96
N LEU A 5 0.06 18.11 -2.76
CA LEU A 5 -0.47 16.95 -2.07
C LEU A 5 -1.95 17.14 -1.73
N ASP A 6 -2.34 18.31 -1.23
CA ASP A 6 -3.75 18.62 -0.92
C ASP A 6 -4.62 18.55 -2.18
N ASP A 7 -4.12 19.07 -3.31
CA ASP A 7 -4.80 19.00 -4.61
C ASP A 7 -4.96 17.53 -5.08
N LEU A 8 -3.93 16.69 -4.89
CA LEU A 8 -3.98 15.27 -5.25
C LEU A 8 -4.92 14.45 -4.35
N LEU A 9 -4.89 14.69 -3.03
CA LEU A 9 -5.74 14.00 -2.05
C LEU A 9 -7.22 14.42 -2.19
N SER A 10 -7.48 15.66 -2.61
CA SER A 10 -8.84 16.16 -2.87
C SER A 10 -9.36 15.81 -4.28
N ALA A 11 -8.48 15.39 -5.20
CA ALA A 11 -8.89 15.06 -6.56
C ALA A 11 -9.81 13.83 -6.61
N LYS A 12 -10.97 14.02 -7.25
CA LYS A 12 -12.02 12.98 -7.37
C LYS A 12 -11.51 11.69 -8.03
N CYS A 13 -10.53 11.77 -8.93
CA CYS A 13 -9.96 10.59 -9.57
C CYS A 13 -9.24 9.69 -8.55
N PHE A 14 -8.38 10.25 -7.70
CA PHE A 14 -7.65 9.47 -6.69
C PHE A 14 -8.57 8.96 -5.57
N GLN A 15 -9.56 9.74 -5.15
CA GLN A 15 -10.59 9.25 -4.22
C GLN A 15 -11.38 8.05 -4.79
N ARG A 16 -11.62 8.01 -6.10
CA ARG A 16 -12.28 6.89 -6.77
C ARG A 16 -11.35 5.68 -6.88
N LEU A 17 -10.09 5.88 -7.25
CA LEU A 17 -9.09 4.81 -7.30
C LEU A 17 -8.92 4.17 -5.92
N SER A 18 -8.72 4.99 -4.88
CA SER A 18 -8.59 4.51 -3.51
C SER A 18 -9.83 3.78 -3.01
N GLY A 19 -11.01 4.34 -3.29
CA GLY A 19 -12.27 3.66 -2.99
C GLY A 19 -12.43 2.33 -3.72
N HIS A 20 -12.02 2.24 -4.99
CA HIS A 20 -12.06 1.02 -5.79
C HIS A 20 -11.15 -0.07 -5.21
N VAL A 21 -9.88 0.26 -4.97
CA VAL A 21 -8.89 -0.66 -4.39
C VAL A 21 -9.33 -1.13 -3.00
N SER A 22 -9.78 -0.22 -2.14
CA SER A 22 -10.31 -0.55 -0.81
C SER A 22 -11.54 -1.48 -0.88
N SER A 23 -12.44 -1.24 -1.83
CA SER A 23 -13.63 -2.09 -2.02
C SER A 23 -13.27 -3.48 -2.55
N ALA A 24 -12.32 -3.57 -3.48
CA ALA A 24 -11.79 -4.85 -3.95
C ALA A 24 -11.13 -5.63 -2.80
N PHE A 25 -10.36 -4.94 -1.96
CA PHE A 25 -9.74 -5.54 -0.78
C PHE A 25 -10.79 -6.08 0.19
N SER A 26 -11.81 -5.29 0.51
CA SER A 26 -12.94 -5.72 1.34
C SER A 26 -13.68 -6.94 0.76
N SER A 27 -13.80 -7.03 -0.56
CA SER A 27 -14.48 -8.14 -1.23
C SER A 27 -13.68 -9.45 -1.18
N TRP A 28 -12.37 -9.39 -1.40
CA TRP A 28 -11.53 -10.58 -1.55
C TRP A 28 -10.83 -11.03 -0.26
N ALA A 29 -10.62 -10.13 0.70
CA ALA A 29 -10.02 -10.43 1.99
C ALA A 29 -10.69 -9.61 3.13
N PRO A 30 -11.99 -9.81 3.39
CA PRO A 30 -12.78 -8.96 4.28
C PRO A 30 -12.23 -8.86 5.70
N LYS A 31 -11.72 -9.97 6.26
CA LYS A 31 -11.14 -9.97 7.62
C LYS A 31 -9.86 -9.13 7.71
N LEU A 32 -9.01 -9.21 6.69
CA LEU A 32 -7.77 -8.46 6.63
C LEU A 32 -8.04 -6.98 6.36
N HIS A 33 -8.98 -6.69 5.46
CA HIS A 33 -9.48 -5.34 5.22
C HIS A 33 -10.05 -4.70 6.49
N GLN A 34 -10.87 -5.43 7.24
CA GLN A 34 -11.41 -4.95 8.51
C GLN A 34 -10.29 -4.66 9.52
N HIS A 35 -9.28 -5.52 9.63
CA HIS A 35 -8.12 -5.27 10.48
C HIS A 35 -7.37 -3.96 10.14
N TYR A 36 -7.25 -3.65 8.85
CA TYR A 36 -6.71 -2.37 8.39
C TYR A 36 -7.59 -1.18 8.82
N VAL A 37 -8.90 -1.27 8.58
CA VAL A 37 -9.86 -0.22 8.92
C VAL A 37 -9.91 0.03 10.43
N ASP A 38 -9.95 -1.03 11.24
CA ASP A 38 -9.96 -0.97 12.70
C ASP A 38 -8.68 -0.32 13.22
N THR A 39 -7.53 -0.71 12.68
CA THR A 39 -6.24 -0.12 13.04
C THR A 39 -6.25 1.39 12.79
N LEU A 40 -6.65 1.84 11.59
CA LEU A 40 -6.72 3.28 11.30
C LEU A 40 -7.75 4.03 12.15
N SER A 41 -8.84 3.35 12.54
CA SER A 41 -9.87 3.95 13.40
C SER A 41 -9.34 4.16 14.81
N GLU A 42 -8.51 3.25 15.33
CA GLU A 42 -7.86 3.43 16.62
C GLU A 42 -6.90 4.64 16.61
N TYR A 43 -6.13 4.83 15.53
CA TYR A 43 -5.33 6.05 15.36
C TYR A 43 -6.19 7.32 15.39
N GLN A 44 -7.34 7.33 14.71
CA GLN A 44 -8.26 8.47 14.73
C GLN A 44 -8.86 8.73 16.12
N ASN A 45 -9.13 7.67 16.90
CA ASN A 45 -9.67 7.80 18.25
C ASN A 45 -8.66 8.38 19.24
N GLN A 46 -7.39 8.01 19.09
CA GLN A 46 -6.31 8.35 20.02
C GLN A 46 -5.64 9.69 19.69
N ASP A 47 -5.59 10.05 18.41
CA ASP A 47 -5.03 11.30 17.93
C ASP A 47 -6.01 12.02 16.99
N PRO A 48 -6.72 13.05 17.48
CA PRO A 48 -7.64 13.85 16.65
C PRO A 48 -6.96 14.56 15.46
N SER A 49 -5.63 14.70 15.48
CA SER A 49 -4.87 15.28 14.37
C SER A 49 -4.60 14.29 13.24
N PHE A 50 -4.75 12.99 13.50
CA PHE A 50 -4.57 11.95 12.47
C PHE A 50 -5.68 12.01 11.42
N GLN A 51 -5.29 12.09 10.16
CA GLN A 51 -6.19 12.13 9.00
C GLN A 51 -5.83 11.02 8.02
N LYS A 52 -6.86 10.32 7.51
CA LYS A 52 -6.70 9.38 6.40
C LYS A 52 -6.45 10.16 5.11
N ASN A 53 -5.63 9.61 4.22
CA ASN A 53 -5.39 10.20 2.90
C ASN A 53 -6.67 10.33 2.08
N PHE A 54 -7.58 9.36 2.18
CA PHE A 54 -8.87 9.37 1.48
C PHE A 54 -10.01 8.90 2.39
N PRO A 55 -11.27 9.37 2.19
CA PRO A 55 -12.38 9.05 3.08
C PRO A 55 -12.74 7.56 3.23
N ARG A 56 -12.47 6.74 2.21
CA ARG A 56 -12.87 5.31 2.16
C ARG A 56 -11.68 4.35 2.04
N THR A 57 -10.47 4.82 2.29
CA THR A 57 -9.28 3.97 2.19
C THR A 57 -9.15 3.04 3.39
N ALA A 58 -8.66 1.83 3.15
CA ALA A 58 -8.15 0.94 4.19
C ALA A 58 -6.66 1.21 4.49
N PHE A 59 -5.98 1.97 3.64
CA PHE A 59 -4.53 2.10 3.65
C PHE A 59 -4.08 3.35 4.43
N ALA A 60 -2.99 3.23 5.18
CA ALA A 60 -2.44 4.32 5.97
C ALA A 60 -1.66 5.33 5.12
N ALA A 61 -1.08 4.87 4.01
CA ALA A 61 -0.18 5.63 3.17
C ALA A 61 -0.54 5.47 1.68
N ALA A 62 -0.16 6.47 0.90
CA ALA A 62 -0.30 6.45 -0.55
C ALA A 62 0.92 7.13 -1.20
N THR A 63 1.33 6.64 -2.37
CA THR A 63 2.41 7.22 -3.16
C THR A 63 1.94 7.51 -4.57
N PHE A 64 2.27 8.71 -5.04
CA PHE A 64 2.02 9.17 -6.41
C PHE A 64 3.34 9.11 -7.20
N ASN A 65 3.54 8.05 -7.98
CA ASN A 65 4.73 7.89 -8.82
C ASN A 65 4.45 8.54 -10.19
N PHE A 66 4.84 9.80 -10.33
CA PHE A 66 4.54 10.63 -11.51
C PHE A 66 5.73 10.85 -12.47
N ASP A 67 6.75 9.99 -12.43
CA ASP A 67 7.82 10.05 -13.42
C ASP A 67 7.28 9.77 -14.83
N GLU A 68 7.96 10.26 -15.87
CA GLU A 68 7.58 10.01 -17.27
C GLU A 68 7.60 8.51 -17.57
N GLN A 69 8.60 7.80 -17.03
CA GLN A 69 8.74 6.34 -17.14
C GLN A 69 9.05 5.73 -15.77
N THR A 70 8.00 5.55 -14.96
CA THR A 70 8.14 4.90 -13.65
C THR A 70 8.46 3.42 -13.82
N GLU A 71 9.74 3.10 -13.68
CA GLU A 71 10.29 1.74 -13.68
C GLU A 71 10.79 1.36 -12.29
N THR A 72 10.74 0.07 -11.96
CA THR A 72 11.27 -0.44 -10.69
C THR A 72 12.18 -1.62 -10.96
N VAL A 73 13.31 -1.69 -10.25
CA VAL A 73 14.08 -2.93 -10.12
C VAL A 73 13.34 -3.94 -9.25
N GLU A 74 13.79 -5.19 -9.25
CA GLU A 74 13.28 -6.22 -8.33
C GLU A 74 13.41 -5.76 -6.87
N HIS A 75 12.30 -5.76 -6.13
CA HIS A 75 12.27 -5.36 -4.72
C HIS A 75 11.11 -6.02 -3.96
N GLN A 76 11.10 -5.81 -2.64
CA GLN A 76 9.96 -6.08 -1.76
C GLN A 76 9.74 -4.86 -0.88
N ASP A 77 8.50 -4.64 -0.46
CA ASP A 77 8.17 -3.59 0.49
C ASP A 77 8.31 -4.12 1.93
N TYR A 78 9.54 -4.40 2.37
CA TYR A 78 9.82 -5.08 3.64
C TYR A 78 9.25 -4.38 4.89
N LEU A 79 8.90 -3.10 4.79
CA LEU A 79 8.31 -2.32 5.88
C LEU A 79 6.78 -2.41 5.93
N ASN A 80 6.13 -2.91 4.88
CA ASN A 80 4.69 -3.13 4.86
C ASN A 80 4.28 -4.25 5.83
N TYR A 81 2.99 -4.30 6.15
CA TYR A 81 2.48 -5.36 7.00
C TYR A 81 2.65 -6.73 6.32
N ILE A 82 3.22 -7.70 7.04
CA ILE A 82 3.74 -8.95 6.46
C ILE A 82 2.69 -9.80 5.76
N VAL A 83 1.50 -9.93 6.36
CA VAL A 83 0.33 -10.60 5.75
C VAL A 83 -0.57 -9.63 4.98
N GLY A 84 -0.18 -8.36 4.96
CA GLY A 84 -0.92 -7.25 4.41
C GLY A 84 -0.90 -7.20 2.90
N TRP A 85 -1.89 -6.52 2.33
CA TRP A 85 -1.93 -6.20 0.90
C TRP A 85 -1.62 -4.72 0.69
N CYS A 86 -1.02 -4.42 -0.46
CA CYS A 86 -0.92 -3.07 -1.03
C CYS A 86 -1.76 -3.02 -2.30
N GLY A 87 -2.29 -1.83 -2.60
CA GLY A 87 -2.92 -1.53 -3.87
C GLY A 87 -1.93 -0.89 -4.81
N ILE A 88 -1.93 -1.31 -6.07
CA ILE A 88 -1.16 -0.68 -7.15
C ILE A 88 -2.15 -0.37 -8.26
N THR A 89 -2.17 0.88 -8.73
CA THR A 89 -2.91 1.29 -9.93
C THR A 89 -1.93 1.75 -10.99
N SER A 90 -1.96 1.10 -12.16
CA SER A 90 -1.17 1.48 -13.33
C SER A 90 -1.78 2.72 -13.99
N LEU A 91 -0.98 3.71 -14.33
CA LEU A 91 -1.39 4.97 -14.95
C LEU A 91 -0.46 5.32 -16.12
N GLY A 92 -0.86 6.30 -16.92
CA GLY A 92 -0.09 6.78 -18.07
C GLY A 92 -0.68 6.35 -19.41
N ARG A 93 0.14 6.41 -20.45
CA ARG A 93 -0.21 6.07 -21.84
C ARG A 93 0.94 5.25 -22.43
N PHE A 94 0.73 3.94 -22.50
CA PHE A 94 1.68 2.97 -23.05
C PHE A 94 0.92 1.74 -23.59
N ASP A 95 1.55 1.01 -24.51
CA ASP A 95 1.06 -0.27 -25.01
C ASP A 95 1.34 -1.39 -23.99
N TYR A 96 0.34 -1.67 -23.16
CA TYR A 96 0.45 -2.65 -22.08
C TYR A 96 0.63 -4.10 -22.54
N THR A 97 0.51 -4.38 -23.84
CA THR A 97 0.80 -5.71 -24.42
C THR A 97 2.27 -5.87 -24.81
N LYS A 98 3.04 -4.77 -24.78
CA LYS A 98 4.47 -4.74 -25.15
C LYS A 98 5.38 -4.35 -24.01
N GLY A 99 4.88 -3.65 -22.99
CA GLY A 99 5.70 -3.13 -21.89
C GLY A 99 4.87 -2.74 -20.66
N GLY A 100 5.56 -2.26 -19.62
CA GLY A 100 4.93 -1.88 -18.35
C GLY A 100 4.30 -3.03 -17.56
N HIS A 101 4.59 -4.29 -17.91
CA HIS A 101 4.05 -5.49 -17.28
C HIS A 101 4.48 -5.57 -15.81
N LEU A 102 3.62 -6.12 -14.95
CA LEU A 102 3.96 -6.45 -13.57
C LEU A 102 4.66 -7.81 -13.53
N ILE A 103 5.80 -7.89 -12.86
CA ILE A 103 6.50 -9.15 -12.61
C ILE A 103 6.31 -9.53 -11.14
N LEU A 104 5.83 -10.75 -10.90
CA LEU A 104 5.79 -11.38 -9.57
C LEU A 104 6.78 -12.55 -9.57
N TRP A 105 8.01 -12.27 -9.12
CA TRP A 105 9.17 -13.16 -9.30
C TRP A 105 9.00 -14.50 -8.62
N ASP A 106 8.53 -14.51 -7.37
CA ASP A 106 8.33 -15.73 -6.59
C ASP A 106 7.25 -16.64 -7.18
N LEU A 107 6.26 -16.04 -7.87
CA LEU A 107 5.19 -16.76 -8.55
C LEU A 107 5.56 -17.16 -9.99
N LYS A 108 6.70 -16.68 -10.51
CA LYS A 108 7.10 -16.82 -11.92
C LYS A 108 6.03 -16.32 -12.89
N LEU A 109 5.36 -15.22 -12.53
CA LEU A 109 4.31 -14.60 -13.34
C LEU A 109 4.77 -13.27 -13.93
N VAL A 110 4.45 -13.07 -15.20
CA VAL A 110 4.51 -11.78 -15.88
C VAL A 110 3.09 -11.45 -16.33
N ILE A 111 2.57 -10.31 -15.88
CA ILE A 111 1.17 -9.92 -16.03
C ILE A 111 1.13 -8.65 -16.86
N GLU A 112 0.45 -8.71 -18.02
CA GLU A 112 0.04 -7.51 -18.73
C GLU A 112 -0.78 -6.63 -17.80
N PHE A 113 -0.34 -5.39 -17.56
CA PHE A 113 -0.92 -4.52 -16.53
C PHE A 113 -1.40 -3.18 -17.13
N PRO A 114 -2.63 -3.14 -17.70
CA PRO A 114 -3.13 -1.99 -18.45
C PRO A 114 -3.20 -0.69 -17.64
N PRO A 115 -2.96 0.48 -18.27
CA PRO A 115 -3.29 1.77 -17.67
C PRO A 115 -4.75 1.84 -17.21
N GLY A 116 -4.99 2.37 -16.01
CA GLY A 116 -6.31 2.47 -15.38
C GLY A 116 -6.76 1.21 -14.65
N SER A 117 -5.97 0.13 -14.67
CA SER A 117 -6.25 -1.08 -13.89
C SER A 117 -5.54 -1.08 -12.54
N SER A 118 -6.10 -1.80 -11.58
CA SER A 118 -5.54 -1.95 -10.24
C SER A 118 -5.32 -3.42 -9.89
N ILE A 119 -4.32 -3.68 -9.06
CA ILE A 119 -4.04 -5.00 -8.49
C ILE A 119 -3.74 -4.87 -6.99
N LEU A 120 -4.18 -5.86 -6.24
CA LEU A 120 -3.83 -6.03 -4.83
C LEU A 120 -2.78 -7.12 -4.73
N ILE A 121 -1.61 -6.78 -4.20
CA ILE A 121 -0.56 -7.76 -3.96
C ILE A 121 -0.06 -7.65 -2.51
N PRO A 122 0.41 -8.75 -1.95
CA PRO A 122 1.11 -8.72 -0.68
C PRO A 122 2.59 -8.41 -0.89
N SER A 123 2.89 -7.13 -1.02
CA SER A 123 4.20 -6.64 -1.45
C SER A 123 5.32 -6.82 -0.42
N CYS A 124 5.01 -7.09 0.85
CA CYS A 124 6.02 -7.40 1.86
C CYS A 124 6.70 -8.76 1.61
N TYR A 125 5.97 -9.74 1.06
CA TYR A 125 6.49 -11.09 0.85
C TYR A 125 6.74 -11.44 -0.61
N LEU A 126 6.06 -10.82 -1.58
CA LEU A 126 6.31 -11.05 -3.01
C LEU A 126 7.36 -10.10 -3.56
N ARG A 127 8.46 -10.67 -4.08
CA ARG A 127 9.40 -9.94 -4.94
C ARG A 127 8.69 -9.54 -6.22
N HIS A 128 8.72 -8.24 -6.50
CA HIS A 128 8.02 -7.69 -7.64
C HIS A 128 8.80 -6.55 -8.31
N SER A 129 8.48 -6.32 -9.58
CA SER A 129 8.98 -5.20 -10.37
C SER A 129 8.05 -4.93 -11.55
N ASN A 130 8.42 -4.01 -12.44
CA ASN A 130 7.73 -3.84 -13.71
C ASN A 130 8.73 -3.75 -14.86
N THR A 131 8.29 -4.15 -16.06
CA THR A 131 9.11 -4.02 -17.27
C THR A 131 9.12 -2.57 -17.75
N SER A 132 10.14 -2.23 -18.54
CA SER A 132 10.20 -0.95 -19.24
C SER A 132 9.04 -0.79 -20.23
N ILE A 133 8.86 0.46 -20.68
CA ILE A 133 7.94 0.86 -21.75
C ILE A 133 8.73 1.39 -22.95
N ALA A 134 8.06 1.61 -24.09
CA ALA A 134 8.73 2.09 -25.28
C ALA A 134 9.09 3.59 -25.18
N PRO A 135 10.12 4.06 -25.90
CA PRO A 135 10.44 5.48 -25.97
C PRO A 135 9.25 6.34 -26.42
N GLY A 136 9.01 7.45 -25.72
CA GLY A 136 7.88 8.35 -25.98
C GLY A 136 6.55 7.92 -25.34
N GLU A 137 6.48 6.74 -24.72
CA GLU A 137 5.36 6.35 -23.87
C GLU A 137 5.50 6.95 -22.47
N THR A 138 4.41 6.92 -21.70
CA THR A 138 4.39 7.38 -20.31
C THR A 138 3.84 6.31 -19.39
N ARG A 139 4.51 6.05 -18.26
CA ARG A 139 4.03 5.12 -17.23
C ARG A 139 4.18 5.75 -15.86
N GLN A 140 3.07 5.81 -15.15
CA GLN A 140 2.94 6.33 -13.81
C GLN A 140 2.26 5.27 -12.94
N SER A 141 2.31 5.42 -11.62
CA SER A 141 1.52 4.56 -10.75
C SER A 141 1.03 5.29 -9.50
N PHE A 142 -0.09 4.82 -8.99
CA PHE A 142 -0.63 5.22 -7.69
C PHE A 142 -0.65 3.99 -6.80
N THR A 143 0.06 4.02 -5.68
CA THR A 143 0.12 2.90 -4.74
C THR A 143 -0.44 3.28 -3.38
N GLU A 144 -1.04 2.32 -2.70
CA GLU A 144 -1.57 2.47 -1.35
C GLU A 144 -1.14 1.28 -0.48
N TYR A 145 -0.67 1.56 0.72
CA TYR A 145 -0.07 0.55 1.59
C TYR A 145 -0.14 0.96 3.07
N SER A 146 0.18 0.02 3.95
CA SER A 146 0.25 0.26 5.39
C SER A 146 1.50 -0.40 5.96
N ALA A 147 2.33 0.41 6.65
CA ALA A 147 3.53 -0.09 7.30
C ALA A 147 3.17 -1.07 8.43
N GLY A 148 3.92 -2.16 8.56
CA GLY A 148 3.74 -3.15 9.62
C GLY A 148 3.92 -2.58 11.03
N GLY A 149 4.71 -1.50 11.14
CA GLY A 149 4.88 -0.76 12.40
C GLY A 149 3.59 -0.17 12.96
N LEU A 150 2.64 0.20 12.10
CA LEU A 150 1.36 0.77 12.54
C LEU A 150 0.52 -0.26 13.29
N PHE A 151 0.44 -1.48 12.74
CA PHE A 151 -0.27 -2.60 13.38
C PHE A 151 0.42 -3.02 14.68
N ARG A 152 1.75 -3.05 14.71
CA ARG A 152 2.49 -3.35 15.94
C ARG A 152 2.24 -2.32 17.03
N TYR A 153 2.30 -1.03 16.69
CA TYR A 153 2.05 0.06 17.64
C TYR A 153 0.62 0.01 18.19
N ASN A 154 -0.36 -0.26 17.33
CA ASN A 154 -1.74 -0.48 17.73
C ASN A 154 -1.89 -1.67 18.69
N ASN A 155 -1.34 -2.84 18.34
CA ASN A 155 -1.35 -4.04 19.18
C ASN A 155 -0.62 -3.85 20.53
N ASP A 156 0.30 -2.90 20.57
CA ASP A 156 1.06 -2.49 21.75
C ASP A 156 0.37 -1.38 22.55
N GLY A 157 -0.92 -1.12 22.28
CA GLY A 157 -1.74 -0.16 23.01
C GLY A 157 -1.31 1.27 22.78
N MET A 158 -0.88 1.59 21.57
CA MET A 158 -0.39 2.92 21.18
C MET A 158 0.81 3.38 22.00
N ARG A 159 1.69 2.43 22.36
CA ARG A 159 2.94 2.68 23.07
C ARG A 159 4.12 2.20 22.26
N THR A 160 5.19 2.99 22.25
CA THR A 160 6.46 2.52 21.70
C THR A 160 7.03 1.45 22.63
N ARG A 161 7.63 0.40 22.07
CA ARG A 161 8.28 -0.61 22.88
C ARG A 161 9.39 -0.03 23.76
N GLU A 162 10.04 1.05 23.34
CA GLU A 162 11.02 1.76 24.19
C GLU A 162 10.47 2.18 25.56
N SER A 163 9.18 2.55 25.62
CA SER A 163 8.46 2.92 26.85
C SER A 163 8.00 1.73 27.71
N MET A 164 8.28 0.50 27.29
CA MET A 164 7.85 -0.74 27.97
C MET A 164 8.97 -1.32 28.83
N SER A 165 8.57 -2.07 29.87
CA SER A 165 9.49 -2.83 30.69
C SER A 165 10.15 -3.97 29.89
N VAL A 166 11.28 -4.50 30.38
CA VAL A 166 11.95 -5.64 29.74
C VAL A 166 11.04 -6.87 29.71
N GLU A 167 10.29 -7.13 30.78
CA GLU A 167 9.35 -8.24 30.86
C GLU A 167 8.19 -8.11 29.86
N GLU A 168 7.62 -6.91 29.73
CA GLU A 168 6.59 -6.62 28.73
C GLU A 168 7.10 -6.86 27.30
N LYS A 169 8.32 -6.41 26.99
CA LYS A 169 8.97 -6.63 25.68
C LYS A 169 9.15 -8.12 25.39
N LEU A 170 9.69 -8.88 26.33
CA LEU A 170 9.92 -10.32 26.18
C LEU A 170 8.63 -11.10 25.96
N ARG A 171 7.56 -10.76 26.72
CA ARG A 171 6.23 -11.35 26.51
C ARG A 171 5.70 -11.07 25.10
N LYS A 172 5.76 -9.81 24.66
CA LYS A 172 5.31 -9.39 23.32
C LYS A 172 6.11 -10.04 22.19
N GLU A 173 7.40 -10.30 22.39
CA GLU A 173 8.24 -11.01 21.42
C GLU A 173 7.90 -12.50 21.34
N SER A 174 7.54 -13.13 22.46
CA SER A 174 7.06 -14.52 22.49
C SER A 174 5.75 -14.66 21.75
N GLU A 175 4.77 -13.81 22.06
CA GLU A 175 3.43 -13.80 21.42
C GLU A 175 3.50 -13.58 19.91
N ALA A 176 4.50 -12.83 19.42
CA ALA A 176 4.67 -12.57 17.98
C ALA A 176 5.30 -13.75 17.21
N ARG A 177 5.81 -14.78 17.90
CA ARG A 177 6.43 -15.98 17.30
C ARG A 177 5.50 -17.19 17.26
N GLU A 178 4.39 -17.15 18.00
CA GLU A 178 3.32 -18.15 18.01
C GLU A 178 2.33 -17.91 16.86
#